data_AF-T0UR92-F1
#
_entry.id   AF-T0UR92-F1
#
_cell.length_a   1.000
_cell.length_b   1.000
_cell.length_c   1.000
_cell.angle_alpha   90.00
_cell.angle_beta   90.00
_cell.angle_gamma   90.00
#
_symmetry.space_group_name_H-M   'P 1'
#
loop_
_entity.id
_entity.type
_entity.pdbx_description
1 polymer ?
#
loop_
_entity_poly.entity_id
_entity_poly.type
_entity_poly.pdbx_seq_one_letter_code
_entity_poly.pdbx_strand_id
1 'polypeptide(L)'
;MDQTEIAWLNAYATDGHKPDVTLLFDVDSETGLKRIAANGEREVNRLDLEKLDMHQRVRKGYLDLAMVEPERIKLIDSSQPFDKVIEDAWQIIKSYL
;
A
#
# COMPACT_ATOMS: atom_id res chain seq x y z
N MET A 1 8.13 -17.23 8.37
CA MET A 1 9.14 -16.81 7.39
C MET A 1 9.71 -15.49 7.84
N ASP A 2 11.02 -15.32 7.75
CA ASP A 2 11.67 -14.03 8.02
C ASP A 2 11.67 -13.13 6.75
N GLN A 3 12.12 -11.88 6.89
CA GLN A 3 12.13 -10.92 5.77
C GLN A 3 13.06 -11.34 4.62
N THR A 4 14.16 -12.04 4.92
CA THR A 4 15.13 -12.50 3.91
C THR A 4 14.53 -13.61 3.06
N GLU A 5 13.83 -14.56 3.69
CA GLU A 5 13.13 -15.62 2.99
C GLU A 5 12.03 -15.07 2.07
N ILE A 6 11.29 -14.06 2.53
CA ILE A 6 10.25 -13.39 1.72
C ILE A 6 10.89 -12.66 0.52
N ALA A 7 11.99 -11.94 0.75
CA ALA A 7 12.70 -11.24 -0.32
C ALA A 7 13.25 -12.20 -1.38
N TRP A 8 13.84 -13.31 -0.96
CA TRP A 8 14.32 -14.36 -1.85
C TRP A 8 13.17 -14.98 -2.66
N LEU A 9 12.05 -15.32 -2.02
CA LEU A 9 10.90 -15.91 -2.70
C LEU A 9 10.32 -14.96 -3.75
N ASN A 10 10.20 -13.67 -3.42
CA ASN A 10 9.74 -12.66 -4.37
C ASN A 10 10.68 -12.55 -5.57
N ALA A 11 12.00 -12.44 -5.33
CA ALA A 11 12.98 -12.36 -6.41
C ALA A 11 12.98 -13.61 -7.29
N TYR A 12 12.83 -14.80 -6.70
CA TYR A 12 12.73 -16.04 -7.46
C TYR A 12 11.44 -16.10 -8.30
N ALA A 13 10.30 -15.72 -7.71
CA ALA A 13 9.01 -15.76 -8.38
C ALA A 13 8.89 -14.74 -9.53
N THR A 14 9.59 -13.61 -9.45
CA THR A 14 9.53 -12.54 -10.45
C THR A 14 10.74 -12.50 -11.38
N ASP A 15 11.65 -13.48 -11.32
CA ASP A 15 12.92 -13.44 -12.05
C ASP A 15 13.69 -12.12 -11.81
N GLY A 16 13.69 -11.67 -10.56
CA GLY A 16 14.32 -10.42 -10.13
C GLY A 16 13.59 -9.13 -10.54
N HIS A 17 12.48 -9.21 -11.29
CA HIS A 17 11.76 -8.02 -11.71
C HIS A 17 11.08 -7.34 -10.53
N LYS A 18 11.21 -6.01 -10.49
CA LYS A 18 10.52 -5.12 -9.56
C LYS A 18 9.79 -4.04 -10.38
N PRO A 19 8.70 -3.45 -9.85
CA PRO A 19 8.08 -2.29 -10.47
C PRO A 19 9.06 -1.11 -10.55
N ASP A 20 9.02 -0.33 -11.62
CA ASP A 20 9.77 0.94 -11.72
C ASP A 20 9.29 1.96 -10.68
N VAL A 21 7.99 1.95 -10.38
CA VAL A 21 7.35 2.75 -9.34
C VAL A 21 6.26 1.95 -8.63
N THR A 22 6.10 2.19 -7.33
CA THR A 22 5.01 1.64 -6.51
C THR A 22 4.40 2.79 -5.72
N LEU A 23 3.12 3.08 -5.96
CA LEU A 23 2.39 4.09 -5.19
C LEU A 23 1.84 3.44 -3.92
N LEU A 24 2.29 3.92 -2.76
CA LEU A 24 1.77 3.50 -1.46
C LEU A 24 0.79 4.55 -0.94
N PHE A 25 -0.50 4.23 -1.01
CA PHE A 25 -1.58 5.05 -0.48
C PHE A 25 -1.71 4.84 1.02
N ASP A 26 -1.15 5.74 1.82
CA ASP A 26 -1.18 5.65 3.28
C ASP A 26 -2.39 6.36 3.87
N VAL A 27 -3.09 5.67 4.76
CA VAL A 27 -4.18 6.19 5.59
C VAL A 27 -4.18 5.41 6.89
N ASP A 28 -4.62 6.02 7.99
CA ASP A 28 -4.82 5.29 9.24
C ASP A 28 -5.83 4.15 9.05
N SER A 29 -5.56 3.02 9.71
CA SER A 29 -6.32 1.78 9.52
C SER A 29 -7.79 1.95 9.88
N GLU A 30 -8.08 2.76 10.89
CA GLU A 30 -9.41 3.11 11.36
C GLU A 30 -10.20 3.87 10.28
N THR A 31 -9.61 4.89 9.66
CA THR A 31 -10.23 5.62 8.55
C THR A 31 -10.39 4.73 7.32
N GLY A 32 -9.40 3.89 7.00
CA GLY A 32 -9.50 2.90 5.92
C GLY A 32 -10.68 1.95 6.12
N LEU A 33 -10.82 1.36 7.31
CA LEU A 33 -11.93 0.47 7.67
C LEU A 33 -13.29 1.18 7.62
N LYS A 34 -13.38 2.44 8.08
CA LYS A 34 -14.61 3.24 7.96
C LYS A 34 -15.02 3.45 6.50
N ARG A 35 -14.05 3.72 5.61
CA ARG A 35 -14.32 3.87 4.16
C ARG A 35 -14.78 2.56 3.53
N ILE A 36 -14.20 1.43 3.95
CA ILE A 36 -14.64 0.10 3.51
C ILE A 36 -16.08 -0.16 3.94
N ALA A 37 -16.41 0.08 5.22
CA ALA A 37 -17.75 -0.15 5.76
C ALA A 37 -18.82 0.76 5.12
N ALA A 38 -18.45 1.98 4.72
CA ALA A 38 -19.34 2.90 4.01
C ALA A 38 -19.61 2.47 2.56
N ASN A 39 -18.75 1.64 1.96
CA ASN A 39 -18.88 1.16 0.59
C ASN A 39 -19.73 -0.12 0.55
N GLY A 40 -21.04 0.03 0.78
CA GLY A 40 -21.99 -1.06 1.00
C GLY A 40 -22.28 -1.97 -0.20
N GLU A 41 -21.77 -1.65 -1.40
CA GLU A 41 -21.90 -2.48 -2.59
C GLU A 41 -20.71 -3.44 -2.78
N ARG A 42 -19.71 -3.39 -1.89
CA ARG A 42 -18.50 -4.20 -2.00
C ARG A 42 -18.71 -5.61 -1.43
N GLU A 43 -18.14 -6.61 -2.11
CA GLU A 43 -18.01 -7.97 -1.59
C GLU A 43 -17.10 -8.00 -0.35
N VAL A 44 -17.64 -8.49 0.77
CA VAL A 44 -16.89 -8.73 2.00
C VAL A 44 -16.04 -9.98 1.82
N ASN A 45 -14.73 -9.84 1.89
CA ASN A 45 -13.81 -10.96 1.78
C ASN A 45 -13.10 -11.26 3.11
N ARG A 46 -12.26 -12.30 3.12
CA ARG A 46 -11.53 -12.75 4.32
C ARG A 46 -10.72 -11.64 4.98
N LEU A 47 -10.18 -10.70 4.22
CA LEU A 47 -9.35 -9.60 4.76
C LEU A 47 -10.19 -8.53 5.46
N ASP A 48 -11.46 -8.36 5.08
CA ASP A 48 -12.37 -7.41 5.74
C ASP A 48 -12.84 -7.94 7.12
N LEU A 49 -12.64 -9.23 7.39
CA LEU A 49 -12.93 -9.88 8.68
C LEU A 49 -11.73 -9.84 9.64
N GLU A 50 -10.57 -9.37 9.18
CA GLU A 50 -9.39 -9.24 10.02
C GLU A 50 -9.58 -8.13 11.06
N LYS A 51 -8.87 -8.27 12.18
CA LYS A 51 -8.94 -7.31 13.28
C LYS A 51 -8.10 -6.07 12.99
N LEU A 52 -8.45 -4.96 13.65
CA LEU A 52 -7.74 -3.68 13.54
C LEU A 52 -6.22 -3.82 13.74
N ASP A 53 -5.78 -4.65 14.67
CA ASP A 53 -4.35 -4.89 14.94
C ASP A 53 -3.62 -5.50 13.73
N MET A 54 -4.30 -6.34 12.95
CA MET A 54 -3.77 -6.89 11.70
C MET A 54 -3.57 -5.77 10.67
N HIS A 55 -4.56 -4.92 10.47
CA HIS A 55 -4.45 -3.76 9.56
C HIS A 55 -3.33 -2.80 9.97
N GLN A 56 -3.18 -2.54 11.27
CA GLN A 56 -2.09 -1.69 11.79
C GLN A 56 -0.71 -2.32 11.54
N ARG A 57 -0.57 -3.65 11.73
CA ARG A 57 0.68 -4.36 11.39
C ARG A 57 0.99 -4.31 9.89
N VAL A 58 -0.03 -4.50 9.04
CA VAL A 58 0.13 -4.43 7.58
C VAL A 58 0.55 -3.02 7.15
N ARG A 59 -0.12 -1.97 7.64
CA ARG A 59 0.26 -0.57 7.40
C ARG A 59 1.71 -0.32 7.80
N LYS A 60 2.10 -0.75 9.00
CA LYS A 60 3.49 -0.63 9.47
C LYS A 60 4.48 -1.32 8.52
N GLY A 61 4.19 -2.54 8.08
CA GLY A 61 5.05 -3.26 7.15
C GLY A 61 5.25 -2.52 5.82
N TYR A 62 4.20 -1.92 5.27
CA TYR A 62 4.32 -1.12 4.05
C TYR A 62 5.12 0.18 4.26
N LEU A 63 4.91 0.87 5.38
CA LEU A 63 5.68 2.07 5.73
C LEU A 63 7.16 1.75 5.93
N ASP A 64 7.47 0.65 6.62
CA ASP A 64 8.85 0.19 6.80
C ASP A 64 9.50 -0.13 5.43
N LEU A 65 8.78 -0.77 4.51
CA LEU A 65 9.25 -1.01 3.13
C LEU A 65 9.49 0.30 2.36
N ALA A 66 8.60 1.28 2.49
CA ALA A 66 8.75 2.58 1.83
C ALA A 66 10.00 3.35 2.32
N MET A 67 10.37 3.18 3.60
CA MET A 67 11.61 3.73 4.14
C MET A 67 12.87 3.05 3.58
N VAL A 68 12.80 1.74 3.31
CA VAL A 68 13.93 0.96 2.79
C VAL A 68 14.09 1.12 1.27
N GLU A 69 13.01 1.32 0.52
CA GLU A 69 13.03 1.48 -0.94
C GLU A 69 12.40 2.81 -1.41
N PRO A 70 12.87 3.98 -0.94
CA PRO A 70 12.23 5.28 -1.22
C PRO A 70 12.35 5.73 -2.68
N GLU A 71 13.30 5.18 -3.43
CA GLU A 71 13.44 5.46 -4.86
C GLU A 71 12.30 4.83 -5.68
N ARG A 72 11.85 3.65 -5.26
CA ARG A 72 10.82 2.84 -5.94
C ARG A 72 9.42 3.06 -5.36
N ILE A 73 9.30 3.12 -4.03
CA ILE A 73 8.02 3.26 -3.33
C ILE A 73 7.78 4.73 -3.00
N LYS A 74 6.70 5.29 -3.55
CA LYS A 74 6.30 6.68 -3.33
C LYS A 74 5.05 6.72 -2.46
N LEU A 75 5.19 7.36 -1.30
CA LEU A 75 4.12 7.52 -0.34
C LEU A 75 3.15 8.62 -0.80
N ILE A 76 1.85 8.34 -0.75
CA ILE A 76 0.77 9.30 -1.00
C ILE A 76 -0.10 9.36 0.24
N ASP A 77 -0.25 10.56 0.82
CA ASP A 77 -1.20 10.78 1.89
C ASP A 77 -2.62 10.62 1.35
N SER A 78 -3.31 9.58 1.81
CA SER A 78 -4.67 9.24 1.41
C SER A 78 -5.72 9.71 2.42
N SER A 79 -5.31 10.43 3.47
CA SER A 79 -6.22 11.12 4.39
C SER A 79 -6.79 12.41 3.79
N GLN A 80 -6.11 12.98 2.80
CA GLN A 80 -6.52 14.18 2.09
C GLN A 80 -7.76 13.96 1.18
N PRO A 81 -8.37 15.03 0.64
CA PRO A 81 -9.49 14.93 -0.28
C PRO A 81 -9.14 14.10 -1.53
N PHE A 82 -10.13 13.37 -2.06
CA PHE A 82 -9.95 12.43 -3.18
C PHE A 82 -9.26 13.06 -4.41
N ASP A 83 -9.66 14.27 -4.81
CA ASP A 83 -9.06 14.96 -5.96
C ASP A 83 -7.56 15.27 -5.76
N LYS A 84 -7.14 15.51 -4.50
CA LYS A 84 -5.73 15.70 -4.18
C LYS A 84 -4.95 14.39 -4.25
N VAL A 85 -5.53 13.29 -3.78
CA VAL A 85 -4.92 11.94 -3.90
C VAL A 85 -4.69 11.60 -5.37
N ILE A 86 -5.65 11.91 -6.25
CA ILE A 86 -5.52 11.71 -7.69
C ILE A 86 -4.39 12.57 -8.26
N GLU A 87 -4.38 13.87 -7.93
CA GLU A 87 -3.35 14.79 -8.42
C GLU A 87 -1.95 14.32 -8.04
N ASP A 88 -1.73 13.97 -6.77
CA ASP A 88 -0.42 13.51 -6.29
C ASP A 88 0.00 12.20 -6.97
N ALA A 89 -0.93 11.24 -7.10
CA ALA A 89 -0.66 9.99 -7.80
C ALA A 89 -0.26 10.24 -9.26
N TRP A 90 -0.96 11.16 -9.93
CA TRP A 90 -0.70 11.50 -11.31
C TRP A 90 0.64 12.20 -11.52
N GLN A 91 1.01 13.12 -10.62
CA GLN A 91 2.31 13.79 -10.67
C GLN A 91 3.46 12.80 -10.49
N ILE A 92 3.30 11.81 -9.61
CA ILE A 92 4.29 10.75 -9.46
C ILE A 92 4.38 9.91 -10.73
N ILE A 93 3.27 9.42 -11.28
CA ILE A 93 3.28 8.60 -12.51
C ILE A 93 3.96 9.35 -13.66
N LYS A 94 3.64 10.64 -13.83
CA LYS A 94 4.23 11.50 -14.86
C LYS A 94 5.74 11.63 -14.77
N SER A 95 6.36 11.51 -13.59
CA SER A 95 7.81 11.59 -13.48
C SER A 95 8.54 10.35 -14.01
N TYR A 96 7.80 9.31 -14.44
CA TYR A 96 8.33 8.06 -14.99
C TYR A 96 7.91 7.82 -16.46
N LEU A 97 7.26 8.81 -17.11
CA LEU A 97 6.91 8.80 -18.53
C LEU A 97 7.88 9.68 -19.34
#